data_AF-A0A396SFM3-F1
#
_entry.id   AF-A0A396SFM3-F1
#
_cell.length_a   1.000
_cell.length_b   1.000
_cell.length_c   1.000
_cell.angle_alpha   90.00
_cell.angle_beta   90.00
_cell.angle_gamma   90.00
#
_symmetry.space_group_name_H-M   'P 1'
#
loop_
_entity.id
_entity.type
_entity.pdbx_description
1 polymer ?
#
loop_
_entity_poly.entity_id
_entity_poly.type
_entity_poly.pdbx_seq_one_letter_code
_entity_poly.pdbx_strand_id
1 'polypeptide(L)' 'MELTNKELATLYVKYKKQKKYYKKRQRVSIYDLNHFFECKKCLDLVKLEMQRRGLKKKQAKKLSSF' A
#
# COMPACT_ATOMS: atom_id res chain seq x y z
N MET A 1 -8.58 18.16 2.28
CA MET A 1 -7.11 18.03 2.19
C MET A 1 -6.83 17.14 0.99
N GLU A 2 -6.28 17.68 -0.09
CA GLU A 2 -5.97 16.89 -1.29
C GLU A 2 -4.68 16.11 -1.08
N LEU A 3 -4.77 14.78 -1.04
CA LEU A 3 -3.61 13.91 -0.93
C LEU A 3 -2.75 14.05 -2.19
N THR A 4 -1.46 14.36 -2.05
CA THR A 4 -0.53 14.54 -3.18
C THR A 4 -0.15 13.20 -3.82
N ASN A 5 0.39 13.24 -5.05
CA ASN A 5 0.90 12.03 -5.71
C ASN A 5 2.09 11.39 -4.97
N LYS A 6 2.89 12.21 -4.26
CA LYS A 6 4.01 11.72 -3.43
C LYS A 6 3.52 10.99 -2.19
N GLU A 7 2.49 11.52 -1.53
CA GLU A 7 1.85 10.87 -0.38
C GLU A 7 1.14 9.58 -0.80
N LEU A 8 0.43 9.60 -1.93
CA LEU A 8 -0.21 8.41 -2.50
C LEU A 8 0.82 7.31 -2.82
N ALA A 9 1.94 7.69 -3.42
CA ALA A 9 3.05 6.79 -3.71
C ALA A 9 3.67 6.20 -2.43
N THR A 10 3.85 7.05 -1.41
CA THR A 10 4.36 6.64 -0.09
C THR A 10 3.42 5.63 0.58
N LEU A 11 2.11 5.89 0.57
CA LEU A 11 1.09 4.98 1.09
C LEU A 11 1.09 3.64 0.34
N TYR A 12 1.18 3.67 -0.99
CA TYR A 12 1.28 2.45 -1.79
C TYR A 12 2.46 1.57 -1.37
N VAL A 13 3.65 2.16 -1.20
CA VAL A 13 4.83 1.40 -0.80
C VAL A 13 4.74 0.93 0.65
N LYS A 14 4.22 1.75 1.56
CA LYS A 14 3.98 1.38 2.97
C LYS A 14 3.08 0.15 3.08
N TYR A 15 1.87 0.20 2.52
CA TYR A 15 0.94 -0.93 2.61
C TYR A 15 1.45 -2.17 1.87
N LYS A 16 2.21 -1.99 0.79
CA LYS A 16 2.83 -3.12 0.09
C LYS A 16 3.88 -3.82 0.96
N LYS A 17 4.71 -3.07 1.69
CA LYS A 17 5.70 -3.61 2.63
C LYS A 17 5.01 -4.31 3.80
N GLN A 18 4.04 -3.66 4.43
CA GLN A 18 3.28 -4.22 5.55
C GLN A 18 2.53 -5.50 5.16
N LYS A 19 1.82 -5.50 4.02
CA LYS A 19 1.16 -6.72 3.51
C LYS A 19 2.15 -7.88 3.31
N LYS A 20 3.36 -7.60 2.80
CA LYS A 20 4.41 -8.62 2.62
C LYS A 20 4.92 -9.12 3.97
N TYR A 21 5.07 -8.23 4.95
CA TYR A 21 5.46 -8.58 6.31
C TYR A 21 4.46 -9.53 6.97
N TYR A 22 3.18 -9.16 7.03
CA TYR A 22 2.14 -10.02 7.63
C TYR A 22 1.89 -11.31 6.85
N LYS A 23 2.09 -11.30 5.51
CA LYS A 23 2.07 -12.54 4.71
C LYS A 23 3.21 -13.50 5.10
N LYS A 24 4.41 -12.97 5.36
CA LYS A 24 5.59 -13.78 5.73
C LYS A 24 5.49 -14.36 7.14
N ARG A 25 4.87 -13.63 8.07
CA ARG A 25 4.59 -14.11 9.43
C ARG A 25 3.51 -15.20 9.50
N GLN A 26 3.19 -15.84 8.37
CA GLN A 26 2.19 -16.90 8.20
C GLN A 26 0.80 -16.63 8.79
N ARG A 27 0.48 -15.38 9.17
CA ARG A 27 -0.77 -15.03 9.87
C ARG A 27 -0.96 -15.86 11.13
N VAL A 28 0.12 -16.00 11.90
CA VAL A 28 0.19 -16.85 13.11
C VAL A 28 -0.82 -16.45 14.18
N SER A 29 -1.28 -15.19 14.18
CA SER A 29 -2.32 -14.69 15.08
C SER A 29 -3.52 -14.11 14.33
N ILE A 30 -4.68 -14.06 15.00
CA ILE A 30 -5.87 -13.34 14.50
C ILE A 30 -5.53 -11.86 14.23
N TYR A 31 -4.68 -11.27 15.07
CA TYR A 31 -4.14 -9.93 14.87
C TYR A 31 -3.38 -9.78 13.54
N ASP A 32 -2.45 -10.69 13.25
CA ASP A 32 -1.69 -10.69 11.99
C ASP A 32 -2.61 -10.94 10.77
N LEU A 33 -3.64 -11.77 10.93
CA LEU A 33 -4.63 -12.05 9.90
C LEU A 33 -5.47 -10.80 9.58
N ASN A 34 -5.98 -10.12 10.61
CA ASN A 34 -6.76 -8.90 10.47
C ASN A 34 -5.93 -7.81 9.81
N HIS A 35 -4.71 -7.57 10.28
CA HIS A 35 -3.82 -6.58 9.67
C HIS A 35 -3.43 -6.92 8.23
N PHE A 36 -3.28 -8.20 7.88
CA PHE A 36 -3.08 -8.59 6.50
C PHE A 36 -4.28 -8.18 5.62
N PHE A 37 -5.51 -8.40 6.08
CA PHE A 37 -6.71 -8.02 5.35
C PHE A 37 -6.90 -6.50 5.26
N GLU A 38 -6.65 -5.77 6.33
CA GLU A 38 -6.65 -4.30 6.32
C GLU A 38 -5.64 -3.76 5.32
N CYS A 39 -4.38 -4.24 5.37
CA CYS A 39 -3.36 -3.84 4.40
C CYS A 39 -3.77 -4.16 2.96
N LYS A 40 -4.49 -5.28 2.73
CA LYS A 40 -5.02 -5.61 1.40
C LYS A 40 -6.09 -4.60 0.97
N LYS A 41 -7.08 -4.30 1.81
CA LYS A 41 -8.14 -3.32 1.53
C LYS A 41 -7.56 -1.94 1.23
N CYS A 42 -6.68 -1.44 2.09
CA CYS A 42 -6.03 -0.14 1.89
C CYS A 42 -5.20 -0.09 0.61
N LEU A 43 -4.46 -1.17 0.29
CA LEU A 43 -3.68 -1.23 -0.94
C LEU A 43 -4.57 -1.19 -2.19
N ASP A 44 -5.75 -1.81 -2.15
CA ASP A 44 -6.67 -1.82 -3.29
C ASP A 44 -7.33 -0.44 -3.50
N LEU A 45 -7.69 0.27 -2.41
CA LEU A 45 -8.12 1.68 -2.48
C LEU A 45 -7.02 2.60 -3.05
N VAL A 46 -5.78 2.45 -2.57
CA VAL A 46 -4.66 3.25 -3.07
C VAL A 46 -4.41 2.97 -4.55
N LYS A 47 -4.49 1.72 -5.01
CA LYS A 47 -4.34 1.40 -6.44
C LYS A 47 -5.45 2.02 -7.29
N LEU A 48 -6.68 2.02 -6.79
CA LEU A 48 -7.80 2.63 -7.49
C LEU A 48 -7.55 4.13 -7.69
N GLU A 49 -7.11 4.82 -6.64
CA GLU A 49 -6.77 6.24 -6.71
C GLU A 49 -5.54 6.50 -7.60
N MET A 50 -4.53 5.64 -7.54
CA MET A 50 -3.38 5.70 -8.45
C MET A 50 -3.83 5.55 -9.91
N GLN A 51 -4.75 4.62 -10.19
CA GLN A 51 -5.28 4.41 -11.54
C GLN A 51 -6.08 5.63 -12.01
N ARG A 52 -6.93 6.21 -11.15
CA ARG A 52 -7.68 7.45 -11.42
C ARG A 52 -6.76 8.60 -11.83
N ARG A 53 -5.55 8.66 -11.23
CA ARG A 53 -4.54 9.70 -11.50
C ARG A 53 -3.49 9.33 -12.55
N GLY A 54 -3.62 8.17 -13.20
CA GLY A 54 -2.63 7.68 -14.17
C GLY A 54 -1.26 7.32 -13.58
N LEU A 55 -1.15 7.18 -12.26
CA LEU A 55 0.12 6.92 -11.57
C LEU A 55 0.52 5.44 -11.67
N LYS A 56 1.53 5.14 -12.49
CA LYS A 56 2.02 3.77 -12.68
C LYS A 56 2.83 3.29 -11.47
N LYS A 57 2.82 1.98 -11.20
CA LYS A 57 3.59 1.35 -10.11
C LYS A 57 5.09 1.69 -10.14
N LYS A 58 5.70 1.84 -11.33
CA LYS A 58 7.11 2.24 -11.50
C LYS A 58 7.34 3.68 -11.03
N GLN A 59 6.42 4.60 -11.36
CA GLN A 59 6.49 6.01 -10.93
C GLN A 59 6.26 6.15 -9.44
N ALA A 60 5.26 5.46 -8.88
CA ALA A 60 5.03 5.46 -7.43
C ALA A 60 6.26 5.00 -6.64
N LYS A 61 6.96 3.95 -7.11
CA LYS A 61 8.22 3.55 -6.49
C LYS A 61 9.27 4.67 -6.52
N LYS A 62 9.48 5.31 -7.69
CA LYS A 62 10.44 6.42 -7.83
C LYS A 62 10.08 7.61 -6.93
N LEU A 63 8.80 7.99 -6.86
CA LEU A 63 8.33 9.10 -6.03
C LEU A 63 8.42 8.83 -4.53
N SER A 64 8.34 7.55 -4.13
CA SER A 64 8.47 7.12 -2.73
C SER A 64 9.91 6.86 -2.28
N SER A 65 10.86 6.84 -3.23
CA SER A 65 12.28 6.76 -2.92
C SER A 65 12.71 8.12 -2.39
N PHE A 66 13.11 8.16 -1.12
CA PHE A 66 13.98 9.22 -0.61
C PHE A 66 15.41 8.97 -1.12
#